data_AF-A0A957YD23-F1
#
_entry.id   AF-A0A957YD23-F1
#
_cell.length_a   1.000
_cell.length_b   1.000
_cell.length_c   1.000
_cell.angle_alpha   90.00
_cell.angle_beta   90.00
_cell.angle_gamma   90.00
#
_symmetry.space_group_name_H-M   'P 1'
#
loop_
_entity.id
_entity.type
_entity.pdbx_description
1 polymer ?
#
loop_
_entity_poly.entity_id
_entity_poly.type
_entity_poly.pdbx_seq_one_letter_code
_entity_poly.pdbx_strand_id
1 'polypeptide(L)'
;MREDLPPEQSNTSLSSPLEDALKQWHDLDQTASLQNVLPFLARQIKIKSHQSVRPLPFSLDKQLLFYLLEQLDEVNHDAALLLRRRYIDDKTGFAVANTMGISESGFYRRRRDAIRTLVDLAQAQEDVIRSSHTARLESRLEPSTYNQLFDPYNLRTRLGQLIGSQSDIRLVCLAGIGGIGKTSLADALARDFIATGYFDEIAWVTARQQQFTSWGEIQETKKPALTVDEFALMLDHQLHDTPVPPRPTNQIIAALKMRMSKQSTLIILDNLETVVDFEELLPVLRDFSRVAWILVTSRVSLH
;
A
#
# COMPACT_ATOMS: atom_id res chain seq x y z
N MET A 1 -34.65 -6.92 29.78
CA MET A 1 -33.28 -6.41 29.62
C MET A 1 -32.96 -6.41 28.14
N ARG A 2 -33.19 -5.27 27.50
CA ARG A 2 -32.57 -4.89 26.23
C ARG A 2 -31.35 -4.02 26.55
N GLU A 3 -30.51 -3.83 25.54
CA GLU A 3 -29.33 -2.93 25.46
C GLU A 3 -28.04 -3.58 25.99
N ASP A 4 -26.90 -3.60 25.26
CA ASP A 4 -26.41 -2.67 24.23
C ASP A 4 -25.71 -3.40 23.06
N LEU A 5 -26.11 -3.07 21.83
CA LEU A 5 -25.31 -3.25 20.62
C LEU A 5 -24.45 -1.98 20.43
N PRO A 6 -23.17 -2.09 20.05
CA PRO A 6 -22.30 -0.93 19.86
C PRO A 6 -22.79 -0.05 18.68
N PRO A 7 -22.50 1.26 18.71
CA PRO A 7 -23.13 2.23 17.82
C PRO A 7 -22.65 2.10 16.36
N GLU A 8 -23.59 2.17 15.41
CA GLU A 8 -23.39 2.39 13.98
C GLU A 8 -22.72 3.76 13.72
N GLN A 9 -21.42 3.89 13.96
CA GLN A 9 -20.67 5.12 13.67
C GLN A 9 -19.40 4.81 12.86
N SER A 10 -19.54 4.68 11.53
CA SER A 10 -18.40 4.79 10.58
C SER A 10 -18.75 4.76 9.08
N ASN A 11 -20.02 4.81 8.64
CA ASN A 11 -20.36 4.66 7.21
C ASN A 11 -20.63 5.97 6.43
N THR A 12 -20.51 7.13 7.06
CA THR A 12 -20.88 8.42 6.44
C THR A 12 -19.81 9.02 5.53
N SER A 13 -18.56 8.55 5.61
CA SER A 13 -17.42 9.18 4.91
C SER A 13 -17.35 8.83 3.41
N LEU A 14 -17.82 7.63 3.03
CA LEU A 14 -17.76 7.12 1.64
C LEU A 14 -19.01 7.35 0.81
N SER A 15 -20.15 7.67 1.45
CA SER A 15 -21.42 7.81 0.76
C SER A 15 -21.45 8.98 -0.21
N SER A 16 -20.95 10.16 0.20
CA SER A 16 -20.89 11.33 -0.69
C SER A 16 -19.94 11.10 -1.88
N PRO A 17 -18.68 10.68 -1.69
CA PRO A 17 -17.77 10.47 -2.83
C PRO A 17 -18.29 9.46 -3.87
N LEU A 18 -18.87 8.34 -3.44
CA LEU A 18 -19.42 7.34 -4.36
C LEU A 18 -20.68 7.83 -5.08
N GLU A 19 -21.57 8.53 -4.37
CA GLU A 19 -22.75 9.11 -4.99
C GLU A 19 -22.39 10.23 -5.99
N ASP A 20 -21.41 11.07 -5.65
CA ASP A 20 -20.93 12.15 -6.51
C ASP A 20 -20.23 11.59 -7.75
N ALA A 21 -19.42 10.54 -7.59
CA ALA A 21 -18.81 9.83 -8.71
C ALA A 21 -19.85 9.19 -9.65
N LEU A 22 -20.91 8.59 -9.10
CA LEU A 22 -22.04 8.09 -9.89
C LEU A 22 -22.74 9.21 -10.66
N LYS A 23 -23.03 10.35 -10.01
CA LYS A 23 -23.66 11.52 -10.66
C LYS A 23 -22.79 12.10 -11.77
N GLN A 24 -21.48 12.07 -11.60
CA GLN A 24 -20.51 12.62 -12.54
C GLN A 24 -19.99 11.58 -13.53
N TRP A 25 -20.64 10.42 -13.67
CA TRP A 25 -20.13 9.28 -14.46
C TRP A 25 -19.59 9.68 -15.86
N HIS A 26 -20.29 10.57 -16.56
CA HIS A 26 -19.89 11.02 -17.90
C HIS A 26 -18.72 12.01 -17.91
N ASP A 27 -18.49 12.73 -16.81
CA ASP A 27 -17.45 13.76 -16.64
C ASP A 27 -16.31 13.34 -15.68
N LEU A 28 -16.34 12.10 -15.18
CA LEU A 28 -15.41 11.55 -14.17
C LEU A 28 -13.92 11.68 -14.52
N ASP A 29 -13.59 11.89 -15.79
CA ASP A 29 -12.20 12.08 -16.23
C ASP A 29 -11.61 13.43 -15.75
N GLN A 30 -12.43 14.34 -15.21
CA GLN A 30 -12.03 15.68 -14.79
C GLN A 30 -12.07 15.91 -13.26
N THR A 31 -12.74 15.04 -12.48
CA THR A 31 -13.09 15.30 -11.07
C THR A 31 -12.51 14.29 -10.07
N ALA A 32 -11.41 13.64 -10.46
CA ALA A 32 -10.76 12.52 -9.76
C ALA A 32 -10.81 12.61 -8.22
N SER A 33 -11.55 11.69 -7.59
CA SER A 33 -11.72 11.68 -6.13
C SER A 33 -11.85 10.27 -5.53
N LEU A 34 -12.35 9.27 -6.28
CA LEU A 34 -12.59 7.94 -5.71
C LEU A 34 -11.29 7.25 -5.32
N GLN A 35 -10.25 7.37 -6.14
CA GLN A 35 -8.92 6.84 -5.82
C GLN A 35 -8.32 7.36 -4.50
N ASN A 36 -8.77 8.52 -3.99
CA ASN A 36 -8.29 9.06 -2.72
C ASN A 36 -9.03 8.45 -1.52
N VAL A 37 -10.27 8.00 -1.72
CA VAL A 37 -11.10 7.40 -0.66
C VAL A 37 -11.03 5.88 -0.65
N LEU A 38 -10.68 5.26 -1.78
CA LEU A 38 -10.44 3.83 -1.96
C LEU A 38 -9.03 3.55 -2.52
N PRO A 39 -7.94 4.05 -1.89
CA PRO A 39 -6.59 3.98 -2.42
C PRO A 39 -6.08 2.56 -2.64
N PHE A 40 -6.42 1.60 -1.78
CA PHE A 40 -5.93 0.23 -1.89
C PHE A 40 -6.61 -0.51 -3.05
N LEU A 41 -7.92 -0.36 -3.21
CA LEU A 41 -8.66 -0.90 -4.34
C LEU A 41 -8.22 -0.24 -5.65
N ALA A 42 -8.02 1.09 -5.67
CA ALA A 42 -7.51 1.82 -6.82
C ALA A 42 -6.16 1.29 -7.28
N ARG A 43 -5.25 1.06 -6.33
CA ARG A 43 -3.93 0.45 -6.58
C ARG A 43 -4.06 -0.95 -7.17
N GLN A 44 -4.93 -1.80 -6.60
CA GLN A 44 -5.12 -3.16 -7.09
C GLN A 44 -5.63 -3.19 -8.54
N ILE A 45 -6.61 -2.34 -8.88
CA ILE A 45 -7.15 -2.23 -10.24
C ILE A 45 -6.07 -1.71 -11.19
N LYS A 46 -5.29 -0.70 -10.79
CA LYS A 46 -4.17 -0.18 -11.59
C LYS A 46 -3.14 -1.26 -11.90
N ILE A 47 -2.79 -2.12 -10.95
CA ILE A 47 -1.84 -3.21 -11.17
C ILE A 47 -2.41 -4.23 -12.17
N LYS A 48 -3.67 -4.65 -11.99
CA LYS A 48 -4.35 -5.60 -12.91
C LYS A 48 -4.48 -5.04 -14.32
N SER A 49 -4.75 -3.74 -14.48
CA SER A 49 -4.89 -3.11 -15.79
C SER A 49 -3.55 -3.01 -16.54
N HIS A 50 -2.42 -2.82 -15.83
CA HIS A 50 -1.09 -2.84 -16.45
C HIS A 50 -0.62 -4.24 -16.86
N GLN A 51 -1.15 -5.28 -16.22
CA GLN A 51 -0.88 -6.68 -16.58
C GLN A 51 -1.78 -7.16 -17.75
N SER A 52 -2.83 -6.42 -18.06
CA SER A 52 -3.75 -6.76 -19.15
C SER A 52 -3.16 -6.32 -20.49
N VAL A 53 -3.26 -7.18 -21.51
CA VAL A 53 -2.74 -6.95 -22.88
C VAL A 53 -3.37 -5.71 -23.55
N ARG A 54 -4.51 -5.24 -23.04
CA ARG A 54 -5.20 -4.06 -23.54
C ARG A 54 -5.69 -3.22 -22.35
N PRO A 55 -5.10 -2.03 -22.09
CA PRO A 55 -5.62 -1.15 -21.05
C PRO A 55 -7.03 -0.68 -21.42
N LEU A 56 -7.93 -0.67 -20.44
CA LEU A 56 -9.27 -0.12 -20.63
C LEU A 56 -9.15 1.39 -20.93
N PRO A 57 -9.93 1.95 -21.87
CA PRO A 57 -9.82 3.34 -22.29
C PRO A 57 -10.39 4.35 -21.26
N PHE A 58 -10.70 3.91 -20.05
CA PHE A 58 -11.37 4.70 -19.03
C PHE A 58 -10.39 5.18 -17.95
N SER A 59 -10.68 6.31 -17.31
CA SER A 59 -9.98 6.74 -16.09
C SER A 59 -10.08 5.69 -14.97
N LEU A 60 -9.15 5.77 -14.00
CA LEU A 60 -9.10 4.83 -12.88
C LEU A 60 -10.39 4.85 -12.04
N ASP A 61 -11.00 6.03 -11.84
CA ASP A 61 -12.26 6.18 -11.11
C ASP A 61 -13.43 5.49 -11.83
N LYS A 62 -13.49 5.55 -13.17
CA LYS A 62 -14.47 4.79 -13.96
C LYS A 62 -14.24 3.29 -13.84
N GLN A 63 -12.98 2.84 -13.88
CA GLN A 63 -12.64 1.42 -13.69
C GLN A 63 -13.04 0.92 -12.29
N LEU A 64 -12.80 1.73 -11.25
CA LEU A 64 -13.22 1.48 -9.87
C LEU A 64 -14.74 1.32 -9.76
N LEU A 65 -15.49 2.31 -10.25
CA LEU A 65 -16.94 2.30 -10.13
C LEU A 65 -17.57 1.17 -10.94
N PHE A 66 -17.01 0.88 -12.12
CA PHE A 66 -17.44 -0.27 -12.93
C PHE A 66 -17.21 -1.59 -12.18
N TYR A 67 -16.02 -1.80 -11.61
CA TYR A 67 -15.72 -2.97 -10.78
C TYR A 67 -16.69 -3.10 -9.60
N LEU A 68 -16.95 -2.01 -8.88
CA LEU A 68 -17.88 -2.02 -7.74
C LEU A 68 -19.33 -2.31 -8.17
N LEU A 69 -19.76 -1.83 -9.33
CA LEU A 69 -21.09 -2.12 -9.88
C LEU A 69 -21.21 -3.55 -10.42
N GLU A 70 -20.12 -4.20 -10.85
CA GLU A 70 -20.11 -5.64 -11.16
C GLU A 70 -20.22 -6.46 -9.87
N GLN A 71 -19.46 -6.11 -8.84
CA GLN A 71 -19.54 -6.77 -7.54
C GLN A 71 -20.91 -6.58 -6.87
N LEU A 72 -21.53 -5.41 -7.01
CA LEU A 72 -22.90 -5.19 -6.56
C LEU A 72 -23.90 -6.06 -7.34
N ASP A 73 -23.68 -6.30 -8.63
CA ASP A 73 -24.56 -7.11 -9.46
C ASP A 73 -24.58 -8.58 -9.00
N GLU A 74 -23.42 -9.10 -8.59
CA GLU A 74 -23.28 -10.45 -8.02
C GLU A 74 -24.04 -10.62 -6.70
N VAL A 75 -24.13 -9.57 -5.88
CA VAL A 75 -24.80 -9.60 -4.57
C VAL A 75 -26.28 -9.22 -4.67
N ASN A 76 -26.61 -8.23 -5.50
CA ASN A 76 -27.94 -7.67 -5.67
C ASN A 76 -28.12 -7.06 -7.07
N HIS A 77 -28.52 -7.91 -8.01
CA HIS A 77 -28.77 -7.56 -9.40
C HIS A 77 -29.72 -6.36 -9.56
N ASP A 78 -30.83 -6.33 -8.82
CA ASP A 78 -31.81 -5.24 -8.91
C ASP A 78 -31.22 -3.89 -8.50
N ALA A 79 -30.37 -3.87 -7.46
CA ALA A 79 -29.69 -2.66 -7.02
C ALA A 79 -28.67 -2.17 -8.06
N ALA A 80 -27.84 -3.07 -8.59
CA ALA A 80 -26.88 -2.73 -9.64
C ALA A 80 -27.58 -2.22 -10.90
N LEU A 81 -28.63 -2.91 -11.36
CA LEU A 81 -29.43 -2.51 -12.53
C LEU A 81 -30.06 -1.13 -12.34
N LEU A 82 -30.62 -0.85 -11.14
CA LEU A 82 -31.18 0.45 -10.81
C LEU A 82 -30.11 1.56 -10.94
N LEU A 83 -28.92 1.36 -10.38
CA LEU A 83 -27.84 2.35 -10.42
C LEU A 83 -27.29 2.53 -11.85
N ARG A 84 -27.06 1.44 -12.60
CA ARG A 84 -26.62 1.50 -14.00
C ARG A 84 -27.61 2.28 -14.86
N ARG A 85 -28.90 1.97 -14.79
CA ARG A 85 -29.92 2.69 -15.55
C ARG A 85 -30.01 4.17 -15.18
N ARG A 86 -29.89 4.49 -13.88
CA ARG A 86 -30.00 5.87 -13.42
C ARG A 86 -28.79 6.72 -13.84
N TYR A 87 -27.58 6.18 -13.71
CA TYR A 87 -26.35 6.98 -13.77
C TYR A 87 -25.50 6.72 -15.02
N ILE A 88 -25.52 5.51 -15.59
CA ILE A 88 -24.74 5.14 -16.78
C ILE A 88 -25.56 5.32 -18.05
N ASP A 89 -26.83 4.88 -18.03
CA ASP A 89 -27.75 5.01 -19.18
C ASP A 89 -28.50 6.37 -19.19
N ASP A 90 -28.19 7.24 -18.23
CA ASP A 90 -28.80 8.56 -18.00
C ASP A 90 -30.34 8.57 -18.04
N LYS A 91 -30.98 7.52 -17.48
CA LYS A 91 -32.45 7.49 -17.36
C LYS A 91 -32.91 8.34 -16.18
N THR A 92 -34.03 9.02 -16.34
CA THR A 92 -34.68 9.75 -15.23
C THR A 92 -35.18 8.77 -14.16
N GLY A 93 -35.30 9.23 -12.92
CA GLY A 93 -35.83 8.40 -11.83
C GLY A 93 -37.21 7.81 -12.13
N PHE A 94 -38.08 8.60 -12.77
CA PHE A 94 -39.39 8.15 -13.24
C PHE A 94 -39.29 7.05 -14.30
N ALA A 95 -38.41 7.19 -15.30
CA ALA A 95 -38.23 6.19 -16.34
C ALA A 95 -37.69 4.86 -15.77
N VAL A 96 -36.75 4.93 -14.82
CA VAL A 96 -36.25 3.74 -14.12
C VAL A 96 -37.36 3.09 -13.28
N ALA A 97 -38.11 3.88 -12.51
CA ALA A 97 -39.21 3.40 -11.68
C ALA A 97 -40.27 2.66 -12.51
N ASN A 98 -40.70 3.25 -13.64
CA ASN A 98 -41.66 2.63 -14.55
C ASN A 98 -41.13 1.33 -15.15
N THR A 99 -39.87 1.33 -15.60
CA THR A 99 -39.25 0.13 -16.20
C THR A 99 -39.06 -1.00 -15.18
N MET A 100 -38.91 -0.67 -13.89
CA MET A 100 -38.77 -1.64 -12.80
C MET A 100 -40.11 -2.00 -12.12
N GLY A 101 -41.24 -1.45 -12.58
CA GLY A 101 -42.55 -1.73 -12.01
C GLY A 101 -42.72 -1.24 -10.57
N ILE A 102 -42.05 -0.14 -10.18
CA ILE A 102 -42.09 0.42 -8.82
C ILE A 102 -42.64 1.85 -8.83
N SER A 103 -43.21 2.28 -7.69
CA SER A 103 -43.60 3.67 -7.51
C SER A 103 -42.37 4.58 -7.45
N GLU A 104 -42.56 5.86 -7.73
CA GLU A 104 -41.49 6.86 -7.61
C GLU A 104 -40.93 6.97 -6.19
N SER A 105 -41.79 6.92 -5.16
CA SER A 105 -41.37 6.86 -3.76
C SER A 105 -40.56 5.59 -3.45
N GLY A 106 -40.96 4.46 -4.03
CA GLY A 106 -40.23 3.19 -3.96
C GLY A 106 -38.86 3.27 -4.63
N PHE A 107 -38.76 3.96 -5.77
CA PHE A 107 -37.50 4.21 -6.47
C PHE A 107 -36.51 4.97 -5.58
N TYR A 108 -36.89 6.11 -4.97
CA TYR A 108 -35.97 6.87 -4.13
C TYR A 108 -35.51 6.10 -2.89
N ARG A 109 -36.38 5.23 -2.33
CA ARG A 109 -35.99 4.32 -1.25
C ARG A 109 -34.98 3.28 -1.74
N ARG A 110 -35.32 2.53 -2.80
CA ARG A 110 -34.43 1.50 -3.37
C ARG A 110 -33.10 2.06 -3.85
N ARG A 111 -33.08 3.28 -4.40
CA ARG A 111 -31.84 3.97 -4.78
C ARG A 111 -30.93 4.24 -3.59
N ARG A 112 -31.50 4.75 -2.48
CA ARG A 112 -30.73 4.98 -1.25
C ARG A 112 -30.19 3.67 -0.68
N ASP A 113 -31.02 2.63 -0.66
CA ASP A 113 -30.61 1.30 -0.21
C ASP A 113 -29.50 0.73 -1.11
N ALA A 114 -29.62 0.88 -2.43
CA ALA A 114 -28.59 0.45 -3.40
C ALA A 114 -27.26 1.20 -3.23
N ILE A 115 -27.29 2.52 -3.04
CA ILE A 115 -26.07 3.31 -2.77
C ILE A 115 -25.45 2.87 -1.45
N ARG A 116 -26.25 2.63 -0.40
CA ARG A 116 -25.74 2.11 0.88
C ARG A 116 -25.05 0.76 0.70
N THR A 117 -25.68 -0.18 -0.01
CA THR A 117 -25.06 -1.49 -0.30
C THR A 117 -23.78 -1.36 -1.11
N LEU A 118 -23.72 -0.44 -2.08
CA LEU A 118 -22.49 -0.18 -2.84
C LEU A 118 -21.37 0.37 -1.95
N VAL A 119 -21.69 1.28 -1.03
CA VAL A 119 -20.75 1.84 -0.05
C VAL A 119 -20.22 0.75 0.89
N ASP A 120 -21.11 -0.07 1.44
CA ASP A 120 -20.74 -1.18 2.33
C ASP A 120 -19.82 -2.18 1.60
N LEU A 121 -20.13 -2.48 0.34
CA LEU A 121 -19.32 -3.35 -0.50
C LEU A 121 -17.94 -2.74 -0.80
N ALA A 122 -17.88 -1.45 -1.14
CA ALA A 122 -16.62 -0.76 -1.40
C ALA A 122 -15.71 -0.74 -0.16
N GLN A 123 -16.28 -0.43 1.01
CA GLN A 123 -15.55 -0.41 2.27
C GLN A 123 -15.03 -1.81 2.64
N ALA A 124 -15.87 -2.84 2.51
CA ALA A 124 -15.47 -4.21 2.81
C ALA A 124 -14.30 -4.69 1.90
N GLN A 125 -14.35 -4.37 0.60
CA GLN A 125 -13.28 -4.69 -0.33
C GLN A 125 -11.99 -3.94 0.00
N GLU A 126 -12.08 -2.64 0.28
CA GLU A 126 -10.95 -1.82 0.69
C GLU A 126 -10.29 -2.38 1.96
N ASP A 127 -11.09 -2.78 2.95
CA ASP A 127 -10.60 -3.35 4.21
C ASP A 127 -9.90 -4.68 4.03
N VAL A 128 -10.42 -5.56 3.18
CA VAL A 128 -9.80 -6.86 2.86
C VAL A 128 -8.45 -6.64 2.17
N ILE A 129 -8.40 -5.75 1.18
CA ILE A 129 -7.16 -5.47 0.44
C ILE A 129 -6.13 -4.80 1.36
N ARG A 130 -6.55 -3.80 2.14
CA ARG A 130 -5.71 -3.12 3.12
C ARG A 130 -5.13 -4.08 4.14
N SER A 131 -5.97 -4.93 4.74
CA SER A 131 -5.51 -5.91 5.75
C SER A 131 -4.50 -6.90 5.15
N SER A 132 -4.77 -7.39 3.94
CA SER A 132 -3.86 -8.29 3.22
C SER A 132 -2.53 -7.61 2.87
N HIS A 133 -2.59 -6.34 2.44
CA HIS A 133 -1.41 -5.54 2.12
C HIS A 133 -0.55 -5.28 3.38
N THR A 134 -1.17 -4.84 4.47
CA THR A 134 -0.53 -4.64 5.77
C THR A 134 0.15 -5.91 6.25
N ALA A 135 -0.58 -7.04 6.29
CA ALA A 135 -0.02 -8.31 6.73
C ALA A 135 1.17 -8.75 5.86
N ARG A 136 1.09 -8.57 4.54
CA ARG A 136 2.18 -8.85 3.62
C ARG A 136 3.42 -8.01 3.93
N LEU A 137 3.27 -6.71 4.13
CA LEU A 137 4.41 -5.84 4.45
C LEU A 137 4.99 -6.12 5.83
N GLU A 138 4.15 -6.33 6.85
CA GLU A 138 4.60 -6.63 8.21
C GLU A 138 5.36 -7.95 8.29
N SER A 139 4.99 -8.95 7.50
CA SER A 139 5.72 -10.23 7.43
C SER A 139 7.16 -10.13 6.89
N ARG A 140 7.51 -8.99 6.28
CA ARG A 140 8.88 -8.70 5.82
C ARG A 140 9.73 -8.03 6.90
N LEU A 141 9.11 -7.45 7.93
CA LEU A 141 9.82 -6.82 9.03
C LEU A 141 10.32 -7.89 10.01
N GLU A 142 11.41 -7.59 10.71
CA GLU A 142 11.79 -8.42 11.87
C GLU A 142 10.72 -8.31 12.97
N PRO A 143 10.52 -9.36 13.78
CA PRO A 143 9.66 -9.26 14.96
C PRO A 143 10.12 -8.09 15.84
N SER A 144 9.17 -7.24 16.26
CA SER A 144 9.50 -6.15 17.17
C SER A 144 10.13 -6.72 18.44
N THR A 145 11.33 -6.25 18.76
CA THR A 145 12.05 -6.61 20.00
C THR A 145 11.70 -5.68 21.16
N TYR A 146 10.75 -4.75 20.96
CA TYR A 146 10.34 -3.75 21.93
C TYR A 146 8.82 -3.72 22.13
N ASN A 147 8.39 -3.46 23.37
CA ASN A 147 6.98 -3.25 23.71
C ASN A 147 6.57 -1.77 23.67
N GLN A 148 7.52 -0.87 23.91
CA GLN A 148 7.30 0.58 23.89
C GLN A 148 8.57 1.27 23.40
N LEU A 149 8.43 2.15 22.41
CA LEU A 149 9.52 3.01 21.95
C LEU A 149 9.46 4.34 22.70
N PHE A 150 10.53 4.67 23.43
CA PHE A 150 10.69 5.98 24.04
C PHE A 150 11.43 6.89 23.05
N ASP A 151 10.74 7.89 22.50
CA ASP A 151 11.28 8.85 21.53
C ASP A 151 11.21 10.29 22.08
N PRO A 152 12.08 10.64 23.05
CA PRO A 152 12.03 11.95 23.72
C PRO A 152 12.30 13.14 22.79
N TYR A 153 12.86 12.89 21.60
CA TYR A 153 13.23 13.92 20.63
C TYR A 153 12.27 14.01 19.45
N ASN A 154 11.18 13.23 19.44
CA ASN A 154 10.23 13.14 18.35
C ASN A 154 10.91 12.83 17.00
N LEU A 155 11.98 12.01 17.02
CA LEU A 155 12.73 11.63 15.82
C LEU A 155 11.85 10.89 14.83
N ARG A 156 10.90 10.08 15.32
CA ARG A 156 9.93 9.36 14.50
C ARG A 156 9.12 10.33 13.65
N THR A 157 8.56 11.38 14.26
CA THR A 157 7.80 12.41 13.55
C THR A 157 8.68 13.20 12.58
N ARG A 158 9.89 13.58 13.00
CA ARG A 158 10.82 14.33 12.14
C ARG A 158 11.28 13.53 10.92
N LEU A 159 11.60 12.24 11.10
CA LEU A 159 11.94 11.33 10.00
C LEU A 159 10.75 11.09 9.09
N GLY A 160 9.55 10.92 9.66
CA GLY A 160 8.30 10.84 8.90
C GLY A 160 8.07 12.08 8.02
N GLN A 161 8.31 13.28 8.56
CA GLN A 161 8.22 14.54 7.80
C GLN A 161 9.30 14.68 6.73
N LEU A 162 10.53 14.26 7.02
CA LEU A 162 11.63 14.27 6.06
C LEU A 162 11.33 13.36 4.86
N ILE A 163 10.94 12.11 5.14
CA ILE A 163 10.53 11.12 4.13
C ILE A 163 9.24 11.56 3.41
N GLY A 164 8.38 12.28 4.13
CA GLY A 164 7.15 12.89 3.62
C GLY A 164 7.35 14.08 2.68
N SER A 165 8.53 14.72 2.71
CA SER A 165 8.80 15.94 1.95
C SER A 165 9.17 15.63 0.49
N GLN A 166 8.95 16.60 -0.42
CA GLN A 166 9.41 16.53 -1.82
C GLN A 166 10.93 16.77 -1.91
N SER A 167 11.71 15.97 -1.18
CA SER A 167 13.17 16.01 -1.21
C SER A 167 13.69 15.21 -2.41
N ASP A 168 14.65 15.80 -3.12
CA ASP A 168 15.45 15.10 -4.14
C ASP A 168 16.42 14.09 -3.51
N ILE A 169 16.72 14.26 -2.22
CA ILE A 169 17.56 13.34 -1.44
C ILE A 169 16.66 12.34 -0.73
N ARG A 170 16.66 11.10 -1.22
CA ARG A 170 15.88 9.98 -0.65
C ARG A 170 16.73 8.89 0.00
N LEU A 171 17.95 9.23 0.40
CA LEU A 171 18.86 8.38 1.16
C LEU A 171 19.10 9.01 2.52
N VAL A 172 18.66 8.35 3.59
CA VAL A 172 18.77 8.84 4.96
C VAL A 172 19.54 7.82 5.80
N CYS A 173 20.56 8.28 6.53
CA CYS A 173 21.33 7.43 7.44
C CYS A 173 21.02 7.79 8.90
N LEU A 174 20.54 6.81 9.66
CA LEU A 174 20.48 6.85 11.11
C LEU A 174 21.83 6.39 11.66
N ALA A 175 22.67 7.34 12.05
CA ALA A 175 23.97 7.07 12.66
C ALA A 175 23.91 7.27 14.18
N GLY A 176 24.62 6.43 14.92
CA GLY A 176 24.72 6.57 16.37
C GLY A 176 25.31 5.34 17.05
N ILE A 177 25.59 5.47 18.35
CA ILE A 177 26.20 4.40 19.15
C ILE A 177 25.36 3.10 19.14
N GLY A 178 26.02 1.96 19.40
CA GLY A 178 25.33 0.68 19.56
C GLY A 178 24.30 0.73 20.69
N GLY A 179 23.14 0.09 20.51
CA GLY A 179 22.10 0.02 21.54
C GLY A 179 21.23 1.27 21.71
N ILE A 180 21.48 2.37 20.99
CA ILE A 180 20.67 3.61 21.11
C ILE A 180 19.25 3.51 20.52
N GLY A 181 18.88 2.39 19.92
CA GLY A 181 17.53 2.16 19.38
C GLY A 181 17.33 2.55 17.91
N LYS A 182 18.39 2.64 17.08
CA LYS A 182 18.27 2.96 15.64
C LYS A 182 17.37 2.00 14.88
N THR A 183 17.60 0.69 15.05
CA THR A 183 16.79 -0.38 14.45
C THR A 183 15.34 -0.28 14.92
N SER A 184 15.12 -0.06 16.22
CA SER A 184 13.77 0.10 16.80
C SER A 184 13.05 1.33 16.25
N LEU A 185 13.76 2.44 16.03
CA LEU A 185 13.21 3.64 15.40
C LEU A 185 12.84 3.39 13.93
N ALA A 186 13.70 2.69 13.18
CA ALA A 186 13.44 2.32 11.79
C ALA A 186 12.23 1.37 11.67
N ASP A 187 12.12 0.36 12.54
CA ASP A 187 10.97 -0.56 12.59
C ASP A 187 9.67 0.18 12.94
N ALA A 188 9.70 1.03 13.98
CA ALA A 188 8.53 1.82 14.38
C ALA A 188 8.04 2.75 13.25
N LEU A 189 8.98 3.34 12.51
CA LEU A 189 8.68 4.19 11.37
C LEU A 189 8.13 3.38 10.18
N ALA A 190 8.71 2.21 9.90
CA ALA A 190 8.20 1.31 8.88
C ALA A 190 6.74 0.92 9.17
N ARG A 191 6.43 0.55 10.41
CA ARG A 191 5.08 0.20 10.84
C ARG A 191 4.09 1.35 10.70
N ASP A 192 4.48 2.60 10.95
CA ASP A 192 3.62 3.76 10.66
C ASP A 192 3.31 3.87 9.18
N PHE A 193 4.32 3.70 8.33
CA PHE A 193 4.13 3.79 6.88
C PHE A 193 3.27 2.64 6.35
N ILE A 194 3.36 1.45 6.94
CA ILE A 194 2.45 0.34 6.62
C ILE A 194 1.02 0.71 7.06
N ALA A 195 0.83 1.13 8.31
CA ALA A 195 -0.48 1.46 8.85
C ALA A 195 -1.20 2.58 8.07
N THR A 196 -0.43 3.56 7.60
CA THR A 196 -0.94 4.68 6.80
C THR A 196 -1.02 4.38 5.30
N GLY A 197 -0.45 3.27 4.83
CA GLY A 197 -0.38 2.93 3.41
C GLY A 197 0.51 3.88 2.58
N TYR A 198 1.42 4.62 3.22
CA TYR A 198 2.23 5.66 2.60
C TYR A 198 3.14 5.11 1.48
N PHE A 199 3.68 3.91 1.69
CA PHE A 199 4.44 3.17 0.68
C PHE A 199 3.63 2.01 0.10
N ASP A 200 3.71 1.83 -1.21
CA ASP A 200 3.17 0.66 -1.90
C ASP A 200 3.94 -0.61 -1.49
N GLU A 201 5.25 -0.49 -1.31
CA GLU A 201 6.16 -1.56 -0.95
C GLU A 201 7.16 -1.13 0.14
N ILE A 202 7.44 -2.04 1.07
CA ILE A 202 8.54 -1.91 2.03
C ILE A 202 9.38 -3.17 1.96
N ALA A 203 10.69 -3.01 1.88
CA ALA A 203 11.66 -4.09 1.95
C ALA A 203 12.66 -3.83 3.08
N TRP A 204 12.97 -4.88 3.84
CA TRP A 204 13.89 -4.83 4.98
C TRP A 204 15.05 -5.78 4.75
N VAL A 205 16.26 -5.24 4.63
CA VAL A 205 17.49 -6.03 4.49
C VAL A 205 18.35 -5.79 5.72
N THR A 206 18.71 -6.87 6.41
CA THR A 206 19.62 -6.84 7.55
C THR A 206 20.98 -7.34 7.10
N ALA A 207 22.04 -6.60 7.39
CA ALA A 207 23.41 -7.04 7.08
C ALA A 207 24.00 -7.92 8.21
N ARG A 208 23.22 -8.30 9.23
CA ARG A 208 23.67 -9.08 10.39
C ARG A 208 24.18 -10.47 10.00
N GLN A 209 25.34 -10.85 10.55
CA GLN A 209 25.92 -12.20 10.42
C GLN A 209 25.47 -13.17 11.53
N GLN A 210 24.63 -12.73 12.47
CA GLN A 210 24.18 -13.51 13.62
C GLN A 210 22.66 -13.63 13.63
N GLN A 211 22.16 -14.85 13.73
CA GLN A 211 20.74 -15.13 13.96
C GLN A 211 20.57 -15.63 15.40
N PHE A 212 19.61 -15.04 16.12
CA PHE A 212 19.14 -15.61 17.37
C PHE A 212 18.25 -16.79 17.03
N THR A 213 18.62 -17.98 17.49
CA THR A 213 17.73 -19.13 17.45
C THR A 213 16.60 -18.93 18.46
N SER A 214 15.47 -19.62 18.28
CA SER A 214 14.32 -19.59 19.21
C SER A 214 14.67 -20.01 20.64
N TRP A 215 15.89 -20.50 20.89
CA TRP A 215 16.42 -20.93 22.18
C TRP A 215 17.42 -19.95 22.81
N GLY A 216 17.59 -18.76 22.23
CA GLY A 216 18.47 -17.71 22.78
C GLY A 216 19.96 -17.93 22.51
N GLU A 217 20.33 -18.97 21.78
CA GLU A 217 21.70 -19.16 21.31
C GLU A 217 21.96 -18.25 20.10
N ILE A 218 23.07 -17.50 20.18
CA ILE A 218 23.64 -16.77 19.05
C ILE A 218 24.33 -17.80 18.17
N GLN A 219 23.71 -18.16 17.04
CA GLN A 219 24.46 -18.82 15.98
C GLN A 219 25.12 -17.74 15.12
N GLU A 220 26.45 -17.69 15.19
CA GLU A 220 27.25 -17.09 14.12
C GLU A 220 26.99 -17.90 12.86
N THR A 221 26.10 -17.39 12.01
CA THR A 221 26.01 -17.93 10.67
C THR A 221 27.30 -17.55 9.95
N LYS A 222 28.00 -18.55 9.39
CA LYS A 222 29.11 -18.35 8.43
C LYS A 222 28.62 -17.73 7.11
N LYS A 223 27.64 -16.83 7.17
CA LYS A 223 27.17 -16.09 6.00
C LYS A 223 28.24 -15.02 5.70
N PRO A 224 28.71 -14.92 4.46
CA PRO A 224 29.57 -13.83 4.07
C PRO A 224 28.87 -12.49 4.35
N ALA A 225 29.67 -11.44 4.50
CA ALA A 225 29.13 -10.10 4.62
C ALA A 225 28.26 -9.75 3.40
N LEU A 226 27.23 -8.93 3.62
CA LEU A 226 26.25 -8.59 2.59
C LEU A 226 26.93 -8.05 1.34
N THR A 227 26.88 -8.82 0.25
CA THR A 227 27.35 -8.41 -1.08
C THR A 227 26.25 -7.68 -1.86
N VAL A 228 26.60 -7.02 -2.97
CA VAL A 228 25.63 -6.42 -3.89
C VAL A 228 24.67 -7.47 -4.48
N ASP A 229 25.20 -8.66 -4.79
CA ASP A 229 24.42 -9.77 -5.33
C ASP A 229 23.38 -10.26 -4.30
N GLU A 230 23.80 -10.48 -3.06
CA GLU A 230 22.89 -10.88 -1.97
C GLU A 230 21.85 -9.81 -1.67
N PHE A 231 22.27 -8.53 -1.63
CA PHE A 231 21.35 -7.40 -1.44
C PHE A 231 20.27 -7.37 -2.54
N ALA A 232 20.68 -7.46 -3.81
CA ALA A 232 19.74 -7.46 -4.93
C ALA A 232 18.80 -8.67 -4.89
N LEU A 233 19.31 -9.86 -4.59
CA LEU A 233 18.51 -11.08 -4.45
C LEU A 233 17.50 -10.98 -3.30
N MET A 234 17.90 -10.48 -2.12
CA MET A 234 17.01 -10.30 -0.98
C MET A 234 15.86 -9.34 -1.30
N LEU A 235 16.17 -8.23 -1.98
CA LEU A 235 15.14 -7.29 -2.44
C LEU A 235 14.21 -7.91 -3.47
N ASP A 236 14.75 -8.64 -4.45
CA ASP A 236 13.94 -9.31 -5.48
C ASP A 236 12.95 -10.29 -4.83
N HIS A 237 13.44 -11.07 -3.87
CA HIS A 237 12.64 -12.07 -3.17
C HIS A 237 11.54 -11.48 -2.28
N GLN A 238 11.75 -10.28 -1.74
CA GLN A 238 10.73 -9.58 -0.95
C GLN A 238 9.71 -8.85 -1.83
N LEU A 239 10.16 -8.24 -2.92
CA LEU A 239 9.34 -7.39 -3.77
C LEU A 239 8.60 -8.17 -4.86
N HIS A 240 8.93 -9.43 -5.08
CA HIS A 240 8.19 -10.32 -5.96
C HIS A 240 7.36 -11.32 -5.16
N ASP A 241 6.05 -11.37 -5.45
CA ASP A 241 5.13 -12.32 -4.81
C ASP A 241 5.31 -13.75 -5.38
N THR A 242 6.04 -13.90 -6.49
CA THR A 242 6.32 -15.19 -7.13
C THR A 242 7.82 -15.44 -7.30
N PRO A 243 8.28 -16.70 -7.20
CA PRO A 243 9.67 -17.04 -7.49
C PRO A 243 10.07 -16.60 -8.90
N VAL A 244 11.12 -15.79 -9.00
CA VAL A 244 11.68 -15.33 -10.26
C VAL A 244 12.76 -16.32 -10.71
N PRO A 245 12.84 -16.70 -11.99
CA PRO A 245 13.94 -17.51 -12.49
C PRO A 245 15.29 -16.83 -12.21
N PRO A 246 16.36 -17.60 -11.95
CA PRO A 246 17.69 -17.06 -11.71
C PRO A 246 18.13 -16.16 -12.87
N ARG A 247 18.59 -14.96 -12.54
CA ARG A 247 19.04 -13.98 -13.51
C ARG A 247 20.26 -13.23 -12.97
N PRO A 248 21.14 -12.72 -13.85
CA PRO A 248 22.29 -11.93 -13.43
C PRO A 248 21.89 -10.69 -12.62
N THR A 249 22.72 -10.30 -11.64
CA THR A 249 22.44 -9.19 -10.69
C THR A 249 22.07 -7.89 -11.37
N ASN A 250 22.73 -7.53 -12.47
CA ASN A 250 22.41 -6.32 -13.24
C ASN A 250 20.97 -6.34 -13.79
N GLN A 251 20.45 -7.50 -14.19
CA GLN A 251 19.06 -7.67 -14.63
C GLN A 251 18.09 -7.60 -13.45
N ILE A 252 18.47 -8.12 -12.28
CA ILE A 252 17.69 -7.95 -11.03
C ILE A 252 17.56 -6.47 -10.71
N ILE A 253 18.69 -5.75 -10.62
CA ILE A 253 18.75 -4.32 -10.31
C ILE A 253 17.91 -3.52 -11.31
N ALA A 254 18.01 -3.81 -12.61
CA ALA A 254 17.22 -3.13 -13.64
C ALA A 254 15.70 -3.36 -13.47
N ALA A 255 15.29 -4.59 -13.15
CA ALA A 255 13.89 -4.92 -12.91
C ALA A 255 13.35 -4.28 -11.62
N LEU A 256 14.15 -4.30 -10.55
CA LEU A 256 13.83 -3.62 -9.29
C LEU A 256 13.63 -2.11 -9.52
N LYS A 257 14.54 -1.45 -10.25
CA LYS A 257 14.38 -0.02 -10.62
C LYS A 257 13.09 0.23 -11.39
N MET A 258 12.79 -0.61 -12.39
CA MET A 258 11.56 -0.46 -13.16
C MET A 258 10.33 -0.62 -12.27
N ARG A 259 10.34 -1.56 -11.33
CA ARG A 259 9.25 -1.75 -10.37
C ARG A 259 9.10 -0.55 -9.44
N MET A 260 10.18 -0.11 -8.80
CA MET A 260 10.19 1.02 -7.86
C MET A 260 9.80 2.34 -8.55
N SER A 261 10.05 2.49 -9.85
CA SER A 261 9.58 3.66 -10.60
C SER A 261 8.05 3.72 -10.75
N LYS A 262 7.37 2.58 -10.60
CA LYS A 262 5.90 2.45 -10.71
C LYS A 262 5.20 2.37 -9.35
N GLN A 263 5.95 2.01 -8.30
CA GLN A 263 5.43 1.78 -6.96
C GLN A 263 6.27 2.50 -5.92
N SER A 264 5.65 3.32 -5.08
CA SER A 264 6.37 4.00 -3.99
C SER A 264 6.98 2.95 -3.06
N THR A 265 8.30 2.94 -2.97
CA THR A 265 9.04 1.89 -2.25
C THR A 265 9.94 2.50 -1.18
N LEU A 266 9.92 1.90 0.01
CA LEU A 266 10.90 2.13 1.07
C LEU A 266 11.80 0.90 1.22
N ILE A 267 13.11 1.13 1.16
CA ILE A 267 14.14 0.13 1.43
C ILE A 267 14.77 0.49 2.77
N ILE A 268 14.77 -0.46 3.70
CA ILE A 268 15.45 -0.33 4.99
C ILE A 268 16.66 -1.25 4.98
N LEU A 269 17.84 -0.69 5.20
CA LEU A 269 19.10 -1.40 5.32
C LEU A 269 19.61 -1.28 6.77
N ASP A 270 19.44 -2.34 7.56
CA ASP A 270 19.82 -2.36 8.97
C ASP A 270 21.26 -2.88 9.15
N ASN A 271 21.99 -2.25 10.09
CA ASN A 271 23.35 -2.60 10.51
C ASN A 271 24.38 -2.54 9.38
N LEU A 272 24.43 -1.43 8.65
CA LEU A 272 25.35 -1.25 7.53
C LEU A 272 26.84 -1.45 7.91
N GLU A 273 27.23 -1.28 9.17
CA GLU A 273 28.61 -1.52 9.61
C GLU A 273 29.13 -2.95 9.41
N THR A 274 28.27 -3.92 9.09
CA THR A 274 28.65 -5.31 8.82
C THR A 274 28.82 -5.63 7.33
N VAL A 275 28.64 -4.64 6.45
CA VAL A 275 28.89 -4.75 5.01
C VAL A 275 30.41 -4.64 4.77
N VAL A 276 30.99 -5.62 4.06
CA VAL A 276 32.44 -5.64 3.77
C VAL A 276 32.79 -4.70 2.62
N ASP A 277 32.00 -4.72 1.53
CA ASP A 277 32.26 -3.94 0.32
C ASP A 277 31.28 -2.77 0.19
N PHE A 278 31.27 -1.87 1.18
CA PHE A 278 30.37 -0.72 1.16
C PHE A 278 30.56 0.18 -0.07
N GLU A 279 31.80 0.31 -0.55
CA GLU A 279 32.14 1.06 -1.77
C GLU A 279 31.45 0.52 -3.03
N GLU A 280 31.18 -0.78 -3.10
CA GLU A 280 30.46 -1.39 -4.23
C GLU A 280 28.94 -1.24 -4.07
N LEU A 281 28.44 -1.25 -2.84
CA LEU A 281 27.01 -1.10 -2.55
C LEU A 281 26.52 0.36 -2.70
N LEU A 282 27.36 1.34 -2.34
CA LEU A 282 26.98 2.75 -2.33
C LEU A 282 26.49 3.28 -3.70
N PRO A 283 27.12 2.98 -4.85
CA PRO A 283 26.59 3.33 -6.17
C PRO A 283 25.18 2.77 -6.41
N VAL A 284 24.90 1.54 -5.99
CA VAL A 284 23.59 0.90 -6.13
C VAL A 284 22.55 1.62 -5.26
N LEU A 285 22.89 1.95 -4.02
CA LEU A 285 22.00 2.71 -3.13
C LEU A 285 21.72 4.12 -3.69
N ARG A 286 22.73 4.83 -4.20
CA ARG A 286 22.56 6.14 -4.84
C ARG A 286 21.70 6.08 -6.10
N ASP A 287 21.78 4.98 -6.83
CA ASP A 287 20.95 4.77 -8.01
C ASP A 287 19.50 4.44 -7.63
N PHE A 288 19.28 3.64 -6.59
CA PHE A 288 17.95 3.33 -6.08
C PHE A 288 17.28 4.54 -5.44
N SER A 289 18.02 5.44 -4.80
CA SER A 289 17.45 6.64 -4.17
C SER A 289 16.78 7.60 -5.18
N ARG A 290 17.02 7.43 -6.48
CA ARG A 290 16.32 8.15 -7.54
C ARG A 290 14.87 7.71 -7.72
N VAL A 291 14.56 6.46 -7.35
CA VAL A 291 13.24 5.83 -7.57
C VAL A 291 12.58 5.32 -6.30
N ALA A 292 13.32 5.17 -5.20
CA ALA A 292 12.84 4.68 -3.91
C ALA A 292 13.40 5.51 -2.74
N TRP A 293 12.74 5.44 -1.59
CA TRP A 293 13.31 5.90 -0.33
C TRP A 293 14.21 4.82 0.27
N ILE A 294 15.35 5.25 0.81
CA ILE A 294 16.32 4.36 1.45
C ILE A 294 16.61 4.89 2.84
N LEU A 295 16.34 4.07 3.84
CA LEU A 295 16.68 4.30 5.23
C LEU A 295 17.78 3.32 5.64
N VAL A 296 18.92 3.84 6.07
CA VAL A 296 20.06 3.06 6.51
C VAL A 296 20.24 3.23 8.01
N THR A 297 20.55 2.16 8.73
CA THR A 297 21.05 2.26 10.11
C THR A 297 22.53 1.88 10.15
N SER A 298 23.33 2.64 10.91
CA SER A 298 24.76 2.41 11.03
C SER A 298 25.30 2.83 12.39
N ARG A 299 26.33 2.14 12.88
CA ARG A 299 27.14 2.60 14.04
C ARG A 299 28.09 3.75 13.71
N VAL A 300 28.37 3.99 12.43
CA VAL A 300 29.33 4.99 11.95
C VAL A 300 28.62 5.97 11.01
N SER A 301 28.92 7.26 11.11
CA SER A 301 28.46 8.26 10.15
C SER A 301 29.06 7.98 8.77
N LEU A 302 28.23 7.91 7.74
CA LEU A 302 28.67 7.80 6.34
C LEU A 302 29.18 9.19 5.90
N HIS A 303 30.49 9.35 5.79
CA HIS A 303 31.15 10.56 5.29
C HIS A 303 31.75 10.31 3.91
#